data_AF-A0A5J6P6J1-F1
#
_entry.id   AF-A0A5J6P6J1-F1
#
_cell.length_a   1.000
_cell.length_b   1.000
_cell.length_c   1.000
_cell.angle_alpha   90.00
_cell.angle_beta   90.00
_cell.angle_gamma   90.00
#
_symmetry.space_group_name_H-M   'P 1'
#
loop_
_entity.id
_entity.type
_entity.pdbx_description
1 polymer ?
#
loop_
_entity_poly.entity_id
_entity_poly.type
_entity_poly.pdbx_seq_one_letter_code
_entity_poly.pdbx_strand_id
1 'polypeptide(L)'
;MLYSANQTSARLLLEFAQSKWIDNNTNADLQDHQRYLLLHDLYIKARSFSIINKVTFWFALLGGIAVVMWPMTAELSKSFNWDKDFFTSAIVQTTITAFVGLAFAIYSHYKKRQLFVENLMRSIVYADDWEPVMAERVIKEMERIDSGFGFAETLGKKSKTTKT
;
A
#
# COMPACT_ATOMS: atom_id res chain seq x y z
N MET A 1 -18.68 -10.71 20.07
CA MET A 1 -18.57 -9.40 19.39
C MET A 1 -17.71 -9.62 18.15
N LEU A 2 -18.33 -9.68 16.97
CA LEU A 2 -17.72 -10.39 15.83
C LEU A 2 -16.62 -9.63 15.08
N TYR A 3 -16.48 -8.31 15.25
CA TYR A 3 -15.47 -7.53 14.52
C TYR A 3 -14.93 -6.38 15.39
N SER A 4 -13.61 -6.15 15.39
CA SER A 4 -13.01 -5.01 16.08
C SER A 4 -12.77 -3.84 15.12
N ALA A 5 -13.11 -2.62 15.53
CA ALA A 5 -13.08 -1.42 14.69
C ALA A 5 -11.67 -1.01 14.19
N ASN A 6 -10.61 -1.52 14.83
CA ASN A 6 -9.21 -1.19 14.50
C ASN A 6 -8.56 -2.19 13.52
N GLN A 7 -9.35 -2.93 12.75
CA GLN A 7 -8.83 -3.89 11.78
C GLN A 7 -8.75 -3.32 10.36
N THR A 8 -7.85 -3.86 9.54
CA THR A 8 -7.82 -3.58 8.11
C THR A 8 -9.01 -4.24 7.43
N SER A 9 -9.50 -3.64 6.33
CA SER A 9 -10.59 -4.21 5.52
C SER A 9 -10.27 -5.65 5.09
N ALA A 10 -9.01 -5.91 4.74
CA ALA A 10 -8.53 -7.23 4.35
C ALA A 10 -8.72 -8.28 5.46
N ARG A 11 -8.46 -7.92 6.73
CA ARG A 11 -8.63 -8.83 7.87
C ARG A 11 -10.11 -9.14 8.11
N LEU A 12 -10.96 -8.13 8.06
CA LEU A 12 -12.40 -8.30 8.22
C LEU A 12 -12.98 -9.19 7.11
N LEU A 13 -12.52 -9.03 5.86
CA LEU A 13 -12.92 -9.88 4.74
C LEU A 13 -12.48 -11.33 4.92
N LEU A 14 -11.29 -11.57 5.47
CA LEU A 14 -10.80 -12.91 5.76
C LEU A 14 -11.60 -13.58 6.88
N GLU A 15 -11.84 -12.87 7.99
CA GLU A 15 -12.65 -13.37 9.12
C GLU A 15 -14.09 -13.67 8.68
N PHE A 16 -14.68 -12.82 7.83
CA PHE A 16 -15.99 -13.06 7.24
C PHE A 16 -15.99 -14.29 6.32
N ALA A 17 -15.00 -14.42 5.44
CA ALA A 17 -14.87 -15.56 4.54
C ALA A 17 -14.69 -16.89 5.28
N GLN A 18 -13.88 -16.90 6.34
CA GLN A 18 -13.71 -18.06 7.20
C GLN A 18 -15.05 -18.50 7.81
N SER A 19 -15.83 -17.55 8.35
CA SER A 19 -17.15 -17.86 8.90
C SER A 19 -18.16 -18.34 7.84
N LYS A 20 -18.05 -17.84 6.61
CA LYS A 20 -18.96 -18.17 5.50
C LYS A 20 -18.67 -19.55 4.89
N TRP A 21 -17.40 -19.93 4.74
CA TRP A 21 -16.98 -21.09 3.95
C TRP A 21 -16.39 -22.25 4.75
N ILE A 22 -15.77 -21.97 5.91
CA ILE A 22 -15.03 -22.98 6.69
C ILE A 22 -15.84 -23.43 7.91
N ASP A 23 -16.27 -22.49 8.76
CA ASP A 23 -16.82 -22.83 10.09
C ASP A 23 -18.27 -23.37 10.03
N ASN A 24 -19.03 -23.02 8.99
CA ASN A 24 -20.45 -23.39 8.84
C ASN A 24 -20.69 -24.63 7.95
N ASN A 25 -19.66 -25.19 7.31
CA ASN A 25 -19.80 -26.28 6.34
C ASN A 25 -19.01 -27.53 6.78
N THR A 26 -19.69 -28.49 7.42
CA THR A 26 -19.10 -29.80 7.81
C THR A 26 -18.67 -30.65 6.60
N ASN A 27 -19.13 -30.29 5.38
CA ASN A 27 -18.69 -30.82 4.09
C ASN A 27 -18.27 -29.65 3.17
N ALA A 28 -17.32 -28.82 3.61
CA ALA A 28 -16.81 -27.74 2.77
C ALA A 28 -16.34 -28.29 1.41
N ASP A 29 -16.96 -27.79 0.34
CA ASP A 29 -16.60 -28.19 -1.02
C ASP A 29 -15.13 -27.81 -1.28
N LEU A 30 -14.45 -28.62 -2.11
CA LEU A 30 -13.04 -28.43 -2.44
C LEU A 30 -12.80 -27.04 -3.08
N GLN A 31 -13.82 -26.51 -3.76
CA GLN A 31 -13.82 -25.17 -4.35
C GLN A 31 -13.79 -24.05 -3.29
N ASP A 32 -14.57 -24.17 -2.22
CA ASP A 32 -14.61 -23.17 -1.14
C ASP A 32 -13.27 -23.11 -0.38
N HIS A 33 -12.61 -24.27 -0.21
CA HIS A 33 -11.25 -24.33 0.32
C HIS A 33 -10.22 -23.65 -0.59
N GLN A 34 -10.28 -23.90 -1.90
CA GLN A 34 -9.38 -23.25 -2.86
C GLN A 34 -9.57 -21.73 -2.90
N ARG A 35 -10.83 -21.28 -2.89
CA ARG A 35 -11.19 -19.86 -2.81
C ARG A 35 -10.66 -19.21 -1.54
N TYR A 36 -10.80 -19.89 -0.40
CA TYR A 36 -10.27 -19.41 0.88
C TYR A 36 -8.74 -19.30 0.88
N LEU A 37 -8.03 -20.31 0.33
CA LEU A 37 -6.56 -20.28 0.22
C LEU A 37 -6.07 -19.10 -0.63
N LEU A 38 -6.74 -18.84 -1.76
CA LEU A 38 -6.39 -17.73 -2.65
C LEU A 38 -6.73 -16.37 -2.02
N LEU A 39 -7.83 -16.27 -1.27
CA LEU A 39 -8.13 -15.10 -0.45
C LEU A 39 -7.09 -14.88 0.66
N HIS A 40 -6.59 -15.96 1.26
CA HIS A 40 -5.58 -15.90 2.30
C HIS A 40 -4.22 -15.40 1.75
N ASP A 41 -3.83 -15.80 0.54
CA ASP A 41 -2.62 -15.27 -0.09
C ASP A 41 -2.75 -13.77 -0.40
N LEU A 42 -3.90 -13.34 -0.92
CA LEU A 42 -4.20 -11.91 -1.08
C LEU A 42 -4.15 -11.13 0.23
N TYR A 43 -4.65 -11.72 1.32
CA TYR A 43 -4.57 -11.12 2.65
C TYR A 43 -3.12 -10.90 3.09
N ILE A 44 -2.23 -11.86 2.87
CA ILE A 44 -0.80 -11.72 3.19
C ILE A 44 -0.20 -10.52 2.44
N LYS A 45 -0.50 -10.40 1.14
CA LYS A 45 -0.05 -9.26 0.31
C LYS A 45 -0.63 -7.92 0.81
N ALA A 46 -1.93 -7.86 1.10
CA ALA A 46 -2.59 -6.67 1.65
C ALA A 46 -1.96 -6.23 2.97
N ARG A 47 -1.66 -7.19 3.87
CA ARG A 47 -1.00 -6.93 5.15
C ARG A 47 0.40 -6.36 4.96
N SER A 48 1.18 -6.93 4.05
CA SER A 48 2.52 -6.43 3.72
C SER A 48 2.47 -4.97 3.24
N PHE A 49 1.57 -4.66 2.31
CA PHE A 49 1.38 -3.28 1.84
C PHE A 49 0.91 -2.34 2.94
N SER A 50 0.03 -2.79 3.84
CA SER A 50 -0.41 -1.98 4.97
C SER A 50 0.74 -1.63 5.93
N ILE A 51 1.71 -2.51 6.13
CA ILE A 51 2.87 -2.24 6.98
C ILE A 51 3.77 -1.19 6.32
N ILE A 52 4.13 -1.39 5.05
CA ILE A 52 4.94 -0.45 4.27
C ILE A 52 4.26 0.92 4.27
N ASN A 53 2.97 0.95 3.94
CA ASN A 53 2.18 2.17 3.89
C ASN A 53 2.18 2.92 5.23
N LYS A 54 2.06 2.21 6.36
CA LYS A 54 2.10 2.82 7.70
C LYS A 54 3.47 3.43 8.00
N VAL A 55 4.54 2.70 7.73
CA VAL A 55 5.92 3.18 7.96
C VAL A 55 6.21 4.40 7.10
N THR A 56 5.95 4.29 5.80
CA THR A 56 6.24 5.36 4.85
C THR A 56 5.35 6.59 5.06
N PHE A 57 4.10 6.41 5.49
CA PHE A 57 3.23 7.51 5.91
C PHE A 57 3.87 8.34 7.02
N TRP A 58 4.40 7.70 8.06
CA TRP A 58 5.03 8.41 9.17
C TRP A 58 6.30 9.14 8.74
N PHE A 59 7.13 8.54 7.88
CA PHE A 59 8.29 9.22 7.30
C PHE A 59 7.89 10.44 6.47
N ALA A 60 6.87 10.30 5.62
CA ALA A 60 6.39 11.40 4.80
C ALA A 60 5.75 12.51 5.65
N LEU A 61 4.98 12.16 6.68
CA LEU A 61 4.33 13.10 7.58
C LEU A 61 5.34 13.89 8.42
N LEU A 62 6.20 13.17 9.15
CA LEU A 62 7.24 13.80 9.99
C LEU A 62 8.21 14.60 9.14
N GLY A 63 8.58 14.06 8.00
CA GLY A 63 9.41 14.74 7.02
C GLY A 63 8.77 16.01 6.47
N GLY A 64 7.49 15.97 6.11
CA GLY A 64 6.75 17.14 5.64
C GLY A 64 6.69 18.24 6.70
N ILE A 65 6.42 17.86 7.95
CA ILE A 65 6.47 18.79 9.09
C ILE A 65 7.88 19.37 9.24
N ALA A 66 8.92 18.54 9.18
CA ALA A 66 10.31 18.99 9.30
C ALA A 66 10.71 19.98 8.20
N VAL A 67 10.31 19.75 6.95
CA VAL A 67 10.56 20.67 5.83
C VAL A 67 9.88 22.02 6.04
N VAL A 68 8.63 22.03 6.51
CA VAL A 68 7.88 23.26 6.80
C VAL A 68 8.47 24.01 7.99
N MET A 69 8.91 23.29 9.02
CA MET A 69 9.50 23.85 10.24
C MET A 69 10.96 24.29 10.05
N TRP A 70 11.65 23.82 9.00
CA TRP A 70 13.06 24.11 8.72
C TRP A 70 13.43 25.61 8.74
N PRO A 71 12.70 26.53 8.08
CA PRO A 71 13.01 27.96 8.18
C PRO A 71 12.87 28.50 9.62
N MET A 72 11.97 27.95 10.44
CA MET A 72 11.82 28.37 11.83
C MET A 72 13.00 27.90 12.70
N THR A 73 13.50 26.68 12.47
CA THR A 73 14.65 26.15 13.22
C THR A 73 15.94 26.91 12.88
N ALA A 74 16.10 27.39 11.66
CA ALA A 74 17.22 28.24 11.26
C ALA A 74 17.25 29.57 12.04
N GLU A 75 16.11 30.22 12.27
CA GLU A 75 16.04 31.45 13.07
C GLU A 75 16.26 31.20 14.57
N LEU A 76 15.69 30.11 15.12
CA LEU A 76 15.91 29.73 16.52
C LEU A 76 17.36 29.36 16.81
N SER A 77 18.09 28.79 15.84
CA SER A 77 19.52 28.46 15.99
C SER A 77 20.37 29.68 16.36
N LYS A 78 19.98 30.88 15.90
CA LYS A 78 20.64 32.15 16.25
C LYS A 78 20.50 32.49 17.73
N SER A 79 19.39 32.09 18.37
CA SER A 79 19.10 32.39 19.77
C SER A 79 19.73 31.38 20.74
N PHE A 80 19.93 30.13 20.31
CA PHE A 80 20.44 29.03 21.15
C PHE A 80 21.93 28.70 20.94
N ASN A 81 22.63 29.46 20.08
CA ASN A 81 24.04 29.28 19.76
C ASN A 81 24.39 27.89 19.18
N TRP A 82 23.44 27.30 18.45
CA TRP A 82 23.61 26.03 17.75
C TRP A 82 24.36 26.21 16.43
N ASP A 83 24.88 25.12 15.86
CA ASP A 83 25.69 25.10 14.64
C ASP A 83 24.92 25.70 13.45
N LYS A 84 25.21 26.98 13.16
CA LYS A 84 24.46 27.79 12.18
C LYS A 84 24.56 27.20 10.77
N ASP A 85 25.76 26.74 10.41
CA ASP A 85 26.09 26.26 9.07
C ASP A 85 25.25 25.04 8.67
N PHE A 86 24.88 24.19 9.64
CA PHE A 86 24.03 23.02 9.37
C PHE A 86 22.58 23.42 9.08
N PHE A 87 21.99 24.29 9.92
CA PHE A 87 20.58 24.67 9.80
C PHE A 87 20.31 25.65 8.65
N THR A 88 21.33 26.40 8.21
CA THR A 88 21.21 27.26 7.01
C THR A 88 21.65 26.58 5.72
N SER A 89 22.09 25.31 5.76
CA SER A 89 22.58 24.61 4.58
C SER A 89 21.45 24.25 3.61
N ALA A 90 21.49 24.86 2.42
CA ALA A 90 20.57 24.55 1.33
C ALA A 90 20.69 23.11 0.84
N ILE A 91 21.88 22.51 0.93
CA ILE A 91 22.13 21.12 0.53
C ILE A 91 21.36 20.17 1.46
N VAL A 92 21.49 20.34 2.78
CA VAL A 92 20.81 19.52 3.78
C VAL A 92 19.29 19.63 3.61
N GLN A 93 18.76 20.85 3.47
CA GLN A 93 17.34 21.08 3.22
C GLN A 93 16.85 20.36 1.96
N THR A 94 17.61 20.43 0.86
CA THR A 94 17.25 19.79 -0.41
C THR A 94 17.25 18.26 -0.27
N THR A 95 18.26 17.69 0.39
CA THR A 95 18.35 16.24 0.62
C THR A 95 17.19 15.73 1.48
N ILE A 96 16.86 16.45 2.57
CA ILE A 96 15.71 16.10 3.40
C ILE A 96 14.43 16.17 2.56
N THR A 97 14.22 17.25 1.82
CA THR A 97 13.03 17.43 0.97
C THR A 97 12.91 16.31 -0.07
N ALA A 98 14.02 15.93 -0.72
CA ALA A 98 14.04 14.83 -1.68
C ALA A 98 13.70 13.49 -1.02
N PHE A 99 14.21 13.21 0.18
CA PHE A 99 13.88 12.00 0.94
C PHE A 99 12.41 11.95 1.33
N VAL A 100 11.83 13.08 1.76
CA VAL A 100 10.40 13.19 2.06
C VAL A 100 9.55 12.96 0.82
N GLY A 101 9.94 13.54 -0.32
CA GLY A 101 9.30 13.30 -1.61
C GLY A 101 9.35 11.83 -2.03
N LEU A 102 10.49 11.16 -1.83
CA LEU A 102 10.64 9.73 -2.08
C LEU A 102 9.74 8.90 -1.16
N ALA A 103 9.72 9.20 0.14
CA ALA A 103 8.82 8.54 1.08
C ALA A 103 7.36 8.72 0.62
N PHE A 104 6.93 9.94 0.31
CA PHE A 104 5.58 10.18 -0.19
C PHE A 104 5.27 9.39 -1.48
N ALA A 105 6.20 9.31 -2.41
CA ALA A 105 6.04 8.53 -3.65
C ALA A 105 5.86 7.03 -3.35
N ILE A 106 6.67 6.47 -2.46
CA ILE A 106 6.57 5.07 -2.01
C ILE A 106 5.21 4.84 -1.32
N TYR A 107 4.82 5.73 -0.41
CA TYR A 107 3.52 5.68 0.28
C TYR A 107 2.36 5.64 -0.73
N SER A 108 2.33 6.59 -1.66
CA SER A 108 1.29 6.68 -2.69
C SER A 108 1.24 5.44 -3.58
N HIS A 109 2.40 4.88 -3.93
CA HIS A 109 2.50 3.67 -4.74
C HIS A 109 1.90 2.45 -4.02
N TYR A 110 2.33 2.19 -2.79
CA TYR A 110 1.85 1.02 -2.03
C TYR A 110 0.41 1.18 -1.52
N LYS A 111 -0.04 2.40 -1.24
CA LYS A 111 -1.44 2.66 -0.87
C LYS A 111 -2.40 2.24 -1.98
N LYS A 112 -2.08 2.54 -3.25
CA LYS A 112 -2.90 2.14 -4.40
C LYS A 112 -2.97 0.62 -4.53
N ARG A 113 -1.85 -0.09 -4.36
CA ARG A 113 -1.81 -1.56 -4.40
C ARG A 113 -2.60 -2.18 -3.24
N GLN A 114 -2.49 -1.63 -2.03
CA GLN A 114 -3.29 -2.07 -0.89
C GLN A 114 -4.79 -1.98 -1.20
N LEU A 115 -5.27 -0.82 -1.68
CA LEU A 115 -6.68 -0.63 -2.03
C LEU A 115 -7.13 -1.57 -3.15
N PHE A 116 -6.28 -1.79 -4.15
CA PHE A 116 -6.58 -2.71 -5.23
C PHE A 116 -6.74 -4.15 -4.73
N VAL A 117 -5.83 -4.64 -3.89
CA VAL A 117 -5.92 -5.97 -3.28
C VAL A 117 -7.18 -6.09 -2.41
N GLU A 118 -7.47 -5.09 -1.58
CA GLU A 118 -8.69 -5.09 -0.75
C GLU A 118 -9.97 -5.15 -1.60
N ASN A 119 -9.99 -4.46 -2.75
CA ASN A 119 -11.11 -4.53 -3.69
C ASN A 119 -11.20 -5.90 -4.39
N LEU A 120 -10.06 -6.51 -4.72
CA LEU A 120 -10.00 -7.85 -5.29
C LEU A 120 -10.53 -8.89 -4.29
N MET A 121 -10.10 -8.81 -3.03
CA MET A 121 -10.65 -9.60 -1.94
C MET A 121 -12.16 -9.41 -1.80
N ARG A 122 -12.66 -8.16 -1.91
CA ARG A 122 -14.10 -7.89 -1.88
C ARG A 122 -14.83 -8.58 -3.03
N SER A 123 -14.31 -8.51 -4.26
CA SER A 123 -14.92 -9.21 -5.40
C SER A 123 -14.95 -10.73 -5.21
N ILE A 124 -13.91 -11.30 -4.57
CA ILE A 124 -13.85 -12.73 -4.27
C ILE A 124 -14.80 -13.10 -3.15
N VAL A 125 -15.02 -12.28 -2.14
CA VAL A 125 -15.90 -12.62 -1.00
C VAL A 125 -17.39 -12.55 -1.38
N TYR A 126 -17.75 -11.56 -2.20
CA TYR A 126 -19.14 -11.29 -2.58
C TYR A 126 -19.55 -11.86 -3.94
N ALA A 127 -18.67 -12.56 -4.65
CA ALA A 127 -19.08 -13.32 -5.82
C ALA A 127 -20.06 -14.43 -5.41
N ASP A 128 -21.21 -14.49 -6.08
CA ASP A 128 -22.19 -15.55 -5.85
C ASP A 128 -21.69 -16.88 -6.43
N ASP A 129 -21.12 -16.85 -7.64
CA ASP A 129 -20.55 -18.01 -8.32
C ASP A 129 -19.02 -17.97 -8.38
N TRP A 130 -18.37 -19.07 -8.00
CA TRP A 130 -16.92 -19.25 -8.07
C TRP A 130 -16.55 -20.07 -9.31
N GLU A 131 -16.52 -19.41 -10.47
CA GLU A 131 -16.11 -20.04 -11.72
C GLU A 131 -14.57 -20.08 -11.86
N PRO A 132 -14.01 -21.09 -12.56
CA PRO A 132 -12.57 -21.16 -12.86
C PRO A 132 -12.01 -19.90 -13.53
N VAL A 133 -12.82 -19.23 -14.35
CA VAL A 133 -12.48 -17.97 -15.02
C VAL A 133 -12.21 -16.84 -14.01
N MET A 134 -12.92 -16.83 -12.87
CA MET A 134 -12.68 -15.86 -11.81
C MET A 134 -11.35 -16.13 -11.11
N ALA A 135 -11.02 -17.39 -10.85
CA ALA A 135 -9.75 -17.78 -10.26
C ALA A 135 -8.56 -17.37 -11.15
N GLU A 136 -8.63 -17.64 -12.45
CA GLU A 136 -7.61 -17.20 -13.43
C GLU A 136 -7.46 -15.69 -13.46
N ARG A 137 -8.58 -14.95 -13.44
CA ARG A 137 -8.56 -13.49 -13.39
C ARG A 137 -7.85 -12.99 -12.13
N VAL A 138 -8.14 -13.57 -10.97
CA VAL A 138 -7.49 -13.19 -9.72
C VAL A 138 -6.00 -13.48 -9.76
N ILE A 139 -5.60 -14.66 -10.23
CA ILE A 139 -4.18 -15.05 -10.38
C ILE A 139 -3.46 -14.05 -11.28
N LYS A 140 -4.04 -13.69 -12.42
CA LYS A 140 -3.47 -12.69 -13.34
C LYS A 140 -3.32 -11.31 -12.70
N GLU A 141 -4.32 -10.87 -11.92
CA GLU A 141 -4.21 -9.60 -11.21
C GLU A 141 -3.17 -9.68 -10.07
N MET A 142 -2.99 -10.85 -9.43
CA MET A 142 -1.92 -11.10 -8.46
C MET A 142 -0.53 -11.02 -9.11
N GLU A 143 -0.33 -11.62 -10.27
CA GLU A 143 0.92 -11.47 -11.05
C GLU A 143 1.20 -10.00 -11.37
N ARG A 144 0.16 -9.25 -11.74
CA ARG A 144 0.28 -7.80 -11.99
C ARG A 144 0.69 -7.05 -10.73
N ILE A 145 0.14 -7.41 -9.57
CA ILE A 145 0.52 -6.82 -8.27
C ILE A 145 1.96 -7.18 -7.90
N ASP A 146 2.44 -8.38 -8.27
CA ASP A 146 3.79 -8.84 -7.96
C ASP A 146 4.85 -8.31 -8.93
N SER A 147 4.47 -7.87 -10.13
CA SER A 147 5.39 -7.33 -11.14
C SER A 147 6.16 -6.06 -10.73
N GLY A 148 6.00 -5.56 -9.49
CA GLY A 148 6.84 -4.51 -8.90
C GLY A 148 6.76 -3.16 -9.63
N PHE A 149 7.82 -2.36 -9.55
CA PHE A 149 7.91 -1.07 -10.24
C PHE A 149 8.22 -1.25 -11.73
N GLY A 150 7.18 -1.21 -12.57
CA GLY A 150 7.35 -1.16 -14.03
C GLY A 150 7.83 0.21 -14.50
N PHE A 151 9.14 0.50 -14.42
CA PHE A 151 9.72 1.72 -15.01
C PHE A 151 9.47 1.80 -16.53
N ALA A 152 9.35 0.64 -17.20
CA ALA A 152 9.11 0.52 -18.63
C ALA A 152 7.76 1.10 -19.09
N GLU A 153 6.69 0.99 -18.29
CA GLU A 153 5.37 1.53 -18.66
C GLU A 153 5.35 3.06 -18.66
N THR A 154 6.04 3.69 -17.72
CA THR A 154 6.17 5.15 -17.65
C THR A 154 7.10 5.75 -18.71
N LEU A 155 8.17 5.03 -19.10
CA LEU A 155 9.07 5.47 -20.16
C LEU A 155 8.49 5.22 -21.57
N GLY A 156 7.74 4.13 -21.76
CA GLY A 156 7.10 3.79 -23.03
C GLY A 156 5.94 4.72 -23.42
N LYS A 157 5.24 5.31 -22.44
CA LYS A 157 4.11 6.21 -22.71
C LYS A 157 4.54 7.56 -23.31
N LYS A 158 5.78 8.02 -23.04
CA LYS A 158 6.30 9.28 -23.59
C LYS A 158 6.74 9.18 -25.05
N SER A 159 7.06 7.98 -25.52
CA SER A 159 7.52 7.72 -26.90
C SER A 159 6.38 7.74 -27.95
N LYS A 160 5.14 7.44 -27.54
CA LYS A 160 3.99 7.41 -28.47
C LYS A 160 3.33 8.76 -28.76
N THR A 161 3.71 9.82 -28.06
CA THR A 161 3.13 11.17 -28.23
C THR A 161 3.97 12.11 -29.10
N THR A 162 5.07 11.63 -29.69
CA THR A 162 5.92 12.40 -30.59
C THR A 162 6.00 11.73 -31.96
N LYS A 163 4.84 11.44 -32.55
CA LYS A 163 4.70 11.23 -33.99
C LYS A 163 3.35 11.80 -34.42
N THR A 164 3.34 13.09 -34.71
CA THR A 164 2.35 13.73 -35.58
C THR A 164 3.02 14.94 -36.20
#